data_AF-A0A2V8WLU3-F1
#
_entry.id   AF-A0A2V8WLU3-F1
#
_cell.length_a   1.000
_cell.length_b   1.000
_cell.length_c   1.000
_cell.angle_alpha   90.00
_cell.angle_beta   90.00
_cell.angle_gamma   90.00
#
_symmetry.space_group_name_H-M   'P 1'
#
loop_
_entity.id
_entity.type
_entity.pdbx_description
1 polymer ?
#
loop_
_entity_poly.entity_id
_entity_poly.type
_entity_poly.pdbx_seq_one_letter_code
_entity_poly.pdbx_strand_id
1 'polypeptide(L)'
;LRKKTSAIEEELIQVNATASEDEANYPTKLNSKLGYLGQVVDSADAAPTAAELEVFAELDPQLETQLVKWREILSKDVPALNDAMQKNNIPLIAPAAAKAN
;
A
#
# COMPACT_ATOMS: atom_id res chain seq x y z
N LEU A 1 12.01 9.00 -4.44
CA LEU A 1 11.23 7.76 -4.59
C LEU A 1 10.90 7.13 -3.24
N ARG A 2 11.87 6.53 -2.51
CA ARG A 2 11.64 5.81 -1.24
C ARG A 2 10.68 6.52 -0.26
N LYS A 3 10.94 7.77 0.10
CA LYS A 3 10.07 8.54 1.02
C LYS A 3 8.60 8.63 0.55
N LYS A 4 8.38 8.82 -0.76
CA LYS A 4 7.03 8.91 -1.33
C LYS A 4 6.31 7.56 -1.28
N THR A 5 7.03 6.48 -1.61
CA THR A 5 6.49 5.11 -1.54
C THR A 5 6.22 4.69 -0.10
N SER A 6 7.13 4.95 0.83
CA SER A 6 6.93 4.65 2.26
C SER A 6 5.75 5.40 2.85
N ALA A 7 5.53 6.67 2.47
CA ALA A 7 4.35 7.41 2.93
C ALA A 7 3.02 6.78 2.45
N ILE A 8 2.99 6.19 1.25
CA ILE A 8 1.80 5.45 0.77
C ILE A 8 1.66 4.13 1.53
N GLU A 9 2.76 3.41 1.69
CA GLU A 9 2.81 2.13 2.41
C GLU A 9 2.35 2.28 3.85
N GLU A 10 2.81 3.30 4.57
CA GLU A 10 2.43 3.59 5.96
C GLU A 10 0.95 3.98 6.12
N GLU A 11 0.28 4.44 5.05
CA GLU A 11 -1.17 4.69 5.06
C GLU A 11 -1.98 3.43 4.74
N LEU A 12 -1.46 2.56 3.86
CA LEU A 12 -2.14 1.34 3.45
C LEU A 12 -1.93 0.19 4.45
N ILE A 13 -0.71 0.03 4.95
CA ILE A 13 -0.24 -1.11 5.75
C ILE A 13 0.40 -0.59 7.04
N GLN A 14 0.15 -1.29 8.15
CA GLN A 14 0.81 -0.98 9.41
C GLN A 14 2.23 -1.56 9.42
N VAL A 15 3.21 -0.78 8.96
CA VAL A 15 4.62 -1.23 8.81
C VAL A 15 5.32 -1.54 10.14
N ASN A 16 4.81 -1.04 11.26
CA ASN A 16 5.41 -1.26 12.59
C ASN A 16 4.84 -2.49 13.33
N ALA A 17 3.69 -3.02 12.89
CA ALA A 17 3.09 -4.20 13.50
C ALA A 17 3.72 -5.44 12.88
N THR A 18 4.75 -5.98 13.54
CA THR A 18 5.49 -7.16 13.06
C THR A 18 5.10 -8.43 13.81
N ALA A 19 4.45 -8.30 14.96
CA ALA A 19 3.86 -9.37 15.74
C ALA A 19 2.38 -9.10 16.02
N SER A 20 1.60 -10.15 16.30
CA SER A 20 0.18 -10.05 16.65
C SER A 20 -0.07 -9.23 17.93
N GLU A 21 0.92 -9.17 18.83
CA GLU A 21 0.87 -8.38 20.06
C GLU A 21 0.94 -6.86 19.81
N ASP A 22 1.40 -6.45 18.62
CA ASP A 22 1.52 -5.04 18.22
C ASP A 22 0.18 -4.43 17.81
N GLU A 23 -0.87 -5.25 17.58
CA GLU A 23 -2.20 -4.81 17.17
C GLU A 23 -2.87 -3.88 18.20
N ALA A 24 -2.49 -3.99 19.47
CA ALA A 24 -2.96 -3.09 20.53
C ALA A 24 -2.22 -1.74 20.54
N ASN A 25 -1.00 -1.68 19.99
CA ASN A 25 -0.11 -0.53 20.09
C ASN A 25 -0.16 0.38 18.85
N TYR A 26 -0.58 -0.15 17.70
CA TYR A 26 -0.61 0.61 16.46
C TYR A 26 -2.00 0.62 15.80
N PRO A 27 -2.44 1.78 15.28
CA PRO A 27 -3.76 1.87 14.66
C PRO A 27 -3.84 1.02 13.39
N THR A 28 -4.99 0.40 13.20
CA THR A 28 -5.33 -0.35 11.98
C THR A 28 -5.32 0.55 10.74
N LYS A 29 -4.64 0.11 9.68
CA LYS A 29 -4.49 0.83 8.41
C LYS A 29 -5.51 0.36 7.36
N LEU A 30 -5.61 1.10 6.25
CA LEU A 30 -6.67 0.94 5.24
C LEU A 30 -6.80 -0.51 4.73
N ASN A 31 -5.69 -1.19 4.50
CA ASN A 31 -5.70 -2.58 4.01
C ASN A 31 -6.43 -3.53 4.98
N SER A 32 -6.12 -3.44 6.28
CA SER A 32 -6.77 -4.29 7.28
C SER A 32 -8.23 -3.93 7.49
N LYS A 33 -8.59 -2.64 7.43
CA LYS A 33 -10.01 -2.21 7.53
C LYS A 33 -10.84 -2.75 6.37
N LEU A 34 -10.35 -2.63 5.13
CA LEU A 34 -11.01 -3.16 3.94
C LEU A 34 -11.06 -4.69 3.96
N GLY A 35 -9.99 -5.35 4.40
CA GLY A 35 -9.96 -6.80 4.57
C GLY A 35 -11.01 -7.30 5.57
N TYR A 36 -11.14 -6.61 6.71
CA TYR A 36 -12.18 -6.93 7.70
C TYR A 36 -13.59 -6.68 7.14
N LEU A 37 -13.82 -5.56 6.46
CA LEU A 37 -15.11 -5.29 5.81
C LEU A 37 -15.48 -6.41 4.81
N GLY A 38 -14.51 -6.87 4.01
CA GLY A 38 -14.73 -8.01 3.10
C GLY A 38 -15.14 -9.28 3.84
N GLN A 39 -14.50 -9.61 4.96
CA GLN A 39 -14.88 -10.76 5.78
C GLN A 39 -16.29 -10.63 6.37
N VAL A 40 -16.70 -9.43 6.78
CA VAL A 40 -18.04 -9.18 7.32
C VAL A 40 -19.09 -9.33 6.21
N VAL A 41 -18.85 -8.74 5.04
CA VAL A 41 -19.72 -8.88 3.87
C VAL A 41 -19.86 -10.36 3.46
N ASP A 42 -18.78 -11.12 3.48
CA ASP A 42 -18.79 -12.54 3.12
C ASP A 42 -19.36 -13.47 4.21
N SER A 43 -19.69 -12.94 5.39
CA SER A 43 -20.10 -13.75 6.55
C SER A 43 -21.52 -14.30 6.47
N ALA A 44 -22.36 -13.80 5.56
CA ALA A 44 -23.75 -14.20 5.39
C ALA A 44 -24.11 -14.36 3.91
N ASP A 45 -25.01 -15.30 3.60
CA ASP A 45 -25.59 -15.46 2.27
C ASP A 45 -26.72 -14.44 2.04
N ALA A 46 -26.34 -13.16 2.07
CA ALA A 46 -27.22 -12.01 1.89
C ALA A 46 -26.45 -10.86 1.24
N ALA A 47 -27.18 -9.88 0.68
CA ALA A 47 -26.56 -8.66 0.20
C ALA A 47 -25.97 -7.84 1.37
N PRO A 48 -24.93 -7.01 1.12
CA PRO A 48 -24.34 -6.17 2.16
C PRO A 48 -25.37 -5.30 2.87
N THR A 49 -25.20 -5.13 4.17
CA THR A 49 -26.06 -4.27 4.98
C THR A 49 -25.82 -2.78 4.68
N ALA A 50 -26.76 -1.91 5.04
CA ALA A 50 -26.59 -0.46 4.86
C ALA A 50 -25.35 0.09 5.58
N ALA A 51 -25.03 -0.47 6.76
CA ALA A 51 -23.85 -0.08 7.52
C ALA A 51 -22.54 -0.51 6.84
N GLU A 52 -22.49 -1.72 6.26
CA GLU A 52 -21.32 -2.17 5.48
C GLU A 52 -21.08 -1.29 4.26
N LEU A 53 -22.14 -0.89 3.55
CA LEU A 53 -22.05 0.03 2.42
C LEU A 53 -21.59 1.42 2.83
N GLU A 54 -22.02 1.93 3.99
CA GLU A 54 -21.57 3.22 4.53
C GLU A 54 -20.08 3.19 4.87
N VAL A 55 -19.61 2.13 5.53
CA VAL A 55 -18.18 1.94 5.81
C VAL A 55 -17.38 1.83 4.51
N PHE A 56 -17.88 1.12 3.51
CA PHE A 56 -17.24 1.06 2.19
C PHE A 56 -17.12 2.46 1.57
N ALA A 57 -18.20 3.24 1.59
CA ALA A 57 -18.24 4.59 1.05
C ALA A 57 -17.27 5.56 1.77
N GLU A 58 -16.91 5.29 3.02
CA GLU A 58 -15.87 6.03 3.75
C GLU A 58 -14.45 5.59 3.36
N LEU A 59 -14.22 4.29 3.22
CA LEU A 59 -12.88 3.72 3.01
C LEU A 59 -12.42 3.80 1.54
N ASP A 60 -13.32 3.66 0.58
CA ASP A 60 -13.00 3.64 -0.85
C ASP A 60 -12.32 4.94 -1.34
N PRO A 61 -12.81 6.15 -1.00
CA PRO A 61 -12.13 7.39 -1.39
C PRO A 61 -10.73 7.55 -0.76
N GLN A 62 -10.54 7.01 0.45
CA GLN A 62 -9.24 7.03 1.14
C GLN A 62 -8.24 6.12 0.43
N LEU A 63 -8.67 4.92 -0.01
CA LEU A 63 -7.87 4.03 -0.83
C LEU A 63 -7.52 4.69 -2.17
N GLU A 64 -8.51 5.23 -2.88
CA GLU A 64 -8.27 5.87 -4.18
C GLU A 64 -7.28 7.04 -4.08
N THR A 65 -7.31 7.81 -2.99
CA THR A 65 -6.32 8.85 -2.74
C THR A 65 -4.88 8.30 -2.74
N GLN A 66 -4.66 7.15 -2.12
CA GLN A 66 -3.34 6.52 -2.10
C GLN A 66 -2.97 5.91 -3.46
N LEU A 67 -3.95 5.30 -4.16
CA LEU A 67 -3.73 4.73 -5.49
C LEU A 67 -3.41 5.79 -6.54
N VAL A 68 -4.02 6.98 -6.48
CA VAL A 68 -3.66 8.11 -7.33
C VAL A 68 -2.19 8.48 -7.12
N LYS A 69 -1.74 8.68 -5.87
CA LYS A 69 -0.34 9.00 -5.56
C LYS A 69 0.61 7.91 -6.06
N TRP A 70 0.23 6.64 -5.93
CA TRP A 70 1.02 5.52 -6.43
C TRP A 70 1.16 5.55 -7.94
N ARG A 71 0.07 5.76 -8.67
CA ARG A 71 0.07 5.93 -10.14
C ARG A 71 0.91 7.12 -10.58
N GLU A 72 0.92 8.21 -9.83
CA GLU A 72 1.79 9.36 -10.09
C GLU A 72 3.28 9.02 -9.93
N ILE A 73 3.64 8.28 -8.87
CA ILE A 73 5.03 7.82 -8.68
C ILE A 73 5.45 6.93 -9.85
N LEU A 74 4.60 5.98 -10.26
CA LEU A 74 4.89 5.07 -11.37
C LEU A 74 5.04 5.80 -12.71
N SER A 75 4.20 6.80 -12.97
CA SER A 75 4.21 7.52 -14.25
C SER A 75 5.25 8.63 -14.34
N LYS A 76 5.69 9.20 -13.21
CA LYS A 76 6.60 10.36 -13.18
C LYS A 76 7.95 10.03 -12.56
N ASP A 77 7.94 9.56 -11.31
CA ASP A 77 9.16 9.42 -10.53
C ASP A 77 10.02 8.20 -10.97
N VAL A 78 9.39 7.10 -11.39
CA VAL A 78 10.11 5.90 -11.87
C VAL A 78 10.82 6.18 -13.20
N PRO A 79 10.17 6.73 -14.24
CA PRO A 79 10.87 7.11 -15.47
C PRO A 79 11.99 8.13 -15.22
N ALA A 80 11.77 9.13 -14.36
CA ALA A 80 12.80 10.11 -14.02
C ALA A 80 14.02 9.47 -13.35
N LEU A 81 13.83 8.45 -12.52
CA LEU A 81 14.94 7.67 -11.95
C LEU A 81 15.67 6.88 -13.04
N ASN A 82 14.94 6.21 -13.93
CA ASN A 82 15.54 5.46 -15.03
C ASN A 82 16.39 6.36 -15.94
N ASP A 83 15.89 7.54 -16.29
CA ASP A 83 16.62 8.53 -17.08
C ASP A 83 17.89 9.00 -16.37
N ALA A 84 17.80 9.25 -15.06
CA ALA A 84 18.96 9.64 -14.26
C ALA A 84 20.02 8.53 -14.22
N MET A 85 19.61 7.27 -14.06
CA MET A 85 20.52 6.13 -14.09
C MET A 85 21.21 5.98 -15.44
N GLN A 86 20.46 6.05 -16.54
CA GLN A 86 21.02 6.00 -17.89
C GLN A 86 22.04 7.13 -18.14
N LYS A 87 21.72 8.37 -17.74
CA LYS A 87 22.62 9.53 -17.85
C LYS A 87 23.93 9.35 -17.07
N ASN A 88 23.90 8.59 -15.98
CA ASN A 88 25.06 8.30 -15.15
C ASN A 88 25.73 6.95 -15.48
N ASN A 89 25.36 6.30 -16.61
CA ASN A 89 25.84 4.97 -17.00
C ASN A 89 25.63 3.90 -15.93
N ILE A 90 24.59 4.05 -15.10
CA ILE A 90 24.22 3.05 -14.09
C ILE A 90 23.28 2.04 -14.77
N PRO A 91 23.61 0.73 -14.75
CA PRO A 91 22.72 -0.30 -15.27
C PRO A 91 21.37 -0.29 -14.54
N LEU A 92 20.26 -0.26 -15.28
CA LEU A 92 18.91 -0.27 -14.72
C LEU A 92 18.56 -1.58 -14.01
N ILE A 93 19.11 -2.67 -14.53
CA ILE A 93 18.96 -4.01 -13.97
C ILE A 93 20.36 -4.58 -13.81
N ALA A 94 20.70 -4.93 -12.58
CA ALA A 94 21.94 -5.62 -12.25
C ALA A 94 21.61 -6.98 -11.61
N PRO A 95 22.41 -8.03 -11.87
CA PRO A 95 22.29 -9.27 -11.13
C PRO A 95 22.50 -8.99 -9.64
N ALA A 96 21.75 -9.69 -8.78
CA ALA A 96 21.87 -9.55 -7.34
C ALA A 96 23.33 -9.79 -6.91
N ALA A 97 23.85 -8.93 -6.03
CA ALA A 97 25.19 -9.11 -5.48
C ALA A 97 25.28 -10.50 -4.83
N ALA A 98 26.30 -11.27 -5.20
CA ALA A 98 26.55 -12.58 -4.58
C ALA A 98 26.66 -12.38 -3.06
N LYS A 99 25.89 -13.15 -2.28
CA LYS A 99 26.00 -13.12 -0.83
C LYS A 99 27.44 -13.49 -0.44
N ALA A 100 28.08 -12.66 0.37
CA ALA A 100 29.32 -13.04 1.02
C ALA A 100 29.00 -14.19 1.99
N ASN A 101 29.72 -15.31 1.84
CA ASN A 101 29.62 -16.49 2.71
C ASN A 101 30.17 -16.21 4.11
#